data_AF-A0A8C6LBI3-F1
#
_entry.id   AF-A0A8C6LBI3-F1
#
_cell.length_a   1.000
_cell.length_b   1.000
_cell.length_c   1.000
_cell.angle_alpha   90.00
_cell.angle_beta   90.00
_cell.angle_gamma   90.00
#
_symmetry.space_group_name_H-M   'P 1'
#
loop_
_entity.id
_entity.type
_entity.pdbx_description
1 polymer ?
#
loop_
_entity_poly.entity_id
_entity_poly.type
_entity_poly.pdbx_seq_one_letter_code
_entity_poly.pdbx_strand_id
1 'polypeptide(L)'
;MSQQEEPLYDFPEPIQPSQRKLLCQRGRGSLRSISVLDRLLLTVPVWLQLSINPATALHILQREPPGTFLVRKSRTSKRNVLCVRLADDSVPSFVQQFGIREEQSSKNS
;
A
#
# COMPACT_ATOMS: atom_id res chain seq x y z
N MET A 1 -27.12 -13.72 -46.48
CA MET A 1 -26.07 -12.69 -46.38
C MET A 1 -26.27 -11.92 -45.09
N SER A 2 -25.43 -12.18 -44.09
CA SER A 2 -25.14 -11.28 -42.96
C SER A 2 -24.14 -11.99 -42.05
N GLN A 3 -22.87 -11.98 -42.49
CA GLN A 3 -21.71 -12.10 -41.61
C GLN A 3 -21.61 -10.74 -40.89
N GLN A 4 -21.55 -10.72 -39.57
CA GLN A 4 -21.11 -9.51 -38.86
C GLN A 4 -20.33 -9.92 -37.61
N GLU A 5 -19.12 -9.36 -37.57
CA GLU A 5 -17.91 -9.79 -36.88
C GLU A 5 -18.02 -9.97 -35.37
N GLU A 6 -17.45 -11.08 -34.90
CA GLU A 6 -17.08 -11.31 -33.52
C GLU A 6 -15.93 -10.35 -33.15
N PRO A 7 -16.03 -9.55 -32.07
CA PRO A 7 -15.00 -8.58 -31.74
C PRO A 7 -13.70 -9.30 -31.40
N LEU A 8 -12.75 -9.23 -32.33
CA LEU A 8 -11.40 -9.77 -32.21
C LEU A 8 -10.70 -9.04 -31.06
N TYR A 9 -10.65 -9.68 -29.89
CA TYR A 9 -9.91 -9.16 -28.74
C TYR A 9 -8.42 -9.11 -29.08
N ASP A 10 -7.86 -7.90 -29.13
CA ASP A 10 -6.44 -7.63 -29.39
C ASP A 10 -5.64 -8.03 -28.13
N PHE A 11 -5.23 -9.30 -28.07
CA PHE A 11 -4.36 -9.80 -27.01
C PHE A 11 -2.93 -9.29 -27.30
N PRO A 12 -2.28 -8.55 -26.38
CA PRO A 12 -0.94 -8.06 -26.65
C PRO A 12 0.02 -9.26 -26.76
N GLU A 13 0.66 -9.39 -27.93
CA GLU A 13 1.68 -10.40 -28.17
C GLU A 13 2.84 -10.29 -27.16
N PRO A 14 3.42 -11.41 -26.70
CA PRO A 14 4.49 -11.39 -25.72
C PRO A 14 5.74 -10.74 -26.32
N ILE A 15 6.03 -9.52 -25.85
CA ILE A 15 7.18 -8.71 -26.25
C ILE A 15 8.48 -9.47 -25.92
N GLN A 16 9.24 -9.84 -26.96
CA GLN A 16 10.55 -10.49 -26.81
C GLN A 16 11.51 -9.58 -26.02
N PRO A 17 12.28 -10.12 -25.05
CA PRO A 17 13.22 -9.31 -24.29
C PRO A 17 14.47 -9.01 -25.12
N SER A 18 14.47 -7.85 -25.78
CA SER A 18 15.69 -7.26 -26.31
C SER A 18 16.63 -6.91 -25.15
N GLN A 19 17.82 -7.52 -25.16
CA GLN A 19 18.85 -7.35 -24.12
C GLN A 19 19.38 -5.91 -24.10
N ARG A 20 18.73 -5.03 -23.35
CA ARG A 20 19.35 -3.77 -22.91
C ARG A 20 20.07 -4.00 -21.60
N LYS A 21 21.35 -4.35 -21.76
CA LYS A 21 22.37 -4.40 -20.73
C LYS A 21 22.64 -2.96 -20.25
N LEU A 22 22.01 -2.56 -19.14
CA LEU A 22 22.45 -1.43 -18.32
C LEU A 22 22.92 -2.00 -16.99
N LEU A 23 24.24 -2.12 -16.86
CA LEU A 23 24.89 -2.36 -15.58
C LEU A 23 24.85 -1.09 -14.72
N CYS A 24 24.89 -1.32 -13.41
CA CYS A 24 25.05 -0.38 -12.30
C CYS A 24 23.77 0.28 -11.76
N GLN A 25 23.12 -0.42 -10.81
CA GLN A 25 23.03 0.14 -9.44
C GLN A 25 23.44 -0.92 -8.40
N ARG A 26 24.71 -0.76 -8.02
CA ARG A 26 25.45 -1.26 -6.87
C ARG A 26 24.56 -1.48 -5.62
N GLY A 27 24.55 -2.71 -5.10
CA GLY A 27 24.31 -2.94 -3.66
C GLY A 27 22.87 -3.14 -3.18
N ARG A 28 21.95 -3.71 -3.97
CA ARG A 28 20.77 -4.37 -3.39
C ARG A 28 20.76 -5.83 -3.80
N GLY A 29 20.93 -6.70 -2.82
CA GLY A 29 20.69 -8.13 -2.98
C GLY A 29 19.39 -8.33 -3.74
N SER A 30 19.41 -9.26 -4.69
CA SER A 30 18.27 -9.58 -5.56
C SER A 30 16.96 -9.50 -4.79
N LEU A 31 16.09 -8.52 -5.12
CA LEU A 31 14.73 -8.47 -4.58
C LEU A 31 13.93 -9.73 -4.93
N ARG A 32 14.47 -10.66 -5.71
CA ARG A 32 13.82 -11.94 -6.04
C ARG A 32 13.84 -12.96 -4.91
N SER A 33 14.62 -12.77 -3.84
CA SER A 33 14.71 -13.72 -2.70
C SER A 33 14.28 -13.16 -1.34
N ILE A 34 13.61 -12.00 -1.30
CA ILE A 34 13.12 -11.42 -0.05
C ILE A 34 11.78 -12.07 0.31
N SER A 35 11.70 -12.66 1.51
CA SER A 35 10.48 -13.26 2.04
C SER A 35 9.36 -12.21 2.16
N VAL A 36 8.10 -12.65 2.11
CA VAL A 36 6.97 -11.71 2.27
C VAL A 36 7.06 -10.97 3.60
N LEU A 37 7.49 -11.65 4.67
CA LEU A 37 7.69 -11.03 5.98
C LEU A 37 8.76 -9.92 5.92
N ASP A 38 9.90 -10.18 5.29
CA ASP A 38 10.95 -9.18 5.16
C ASP A 38 10.48 -7.97 4.33
N ARG A 39 9.71 -8.20 3.25
CA ARG A 39 9.10 -7.12 2.47
C ARG A 39 8.14 -6.29 3.31
N LEU A 40 7.32 -6.94 4.14
CA LEU A 40 6.42 -6.25 5.05
C LEU A 40 7.22 -5.41 6.03
N LEU A 41 8.19 -5.99 6.73
CA LEU A 41 9.05 -5.31 7.71
C LEU A 41 9.76 -4.09 7.11
N LEU A 42 10.21 -4.17 5.85
CA LEU A 42 10.82 -3.04 5.15
C LEU A 42 9.85 -1.88 4.92
N THR A 43 8.56 -2.15 4.75
CA THR A 43 7.53 -1.12 4.57
C THR A 43 6.91 -0.64 5.87
N VAL A 44 7.02 -1.41 6.97
CA VAL A 44 6.45 -1.09 8.30
C VAL A 44 6.75 0.35 8.72
N PRO A 45 7.99 0.87 8.67
CA PRO A 45 8.27 2.23 9.13
C PRO A 45 7.56 3.32 8.32
N VAL A 46 7.12 3.02 7.10
CA VAL A 46 6.43 3.98 6.23
C VAL A 46 4.96 4.10 6.62
N TRP A 47 4.28 2.98 6.89
CA TRP A 47 2.85 2.98 7.19
C TRP A 47 2.54 2.90 8.69
N LEU A 48 3.42 2.36 9.53
CA LEU A 48 3.22 2.23 10.98
C LEU A 48 3.84 3.42 11.74
N GLN A 49 3.08 4.50 11.82
CA GLN A 49 3.48 5.75 12.46
C GLN A 49 2.97 5.85 13.91
N LEU A 50 3.60 5.15 14.85
CA LEU A 50 3.10 5.10 16.24
C LEU A 50 3.24 6.41 17.04
N SER A 51 4.14 7.30 16.63
CA SER A 51 4.45 8.55 17.35
C SER A 51 3.61 9.75 16.88
N ILE A 52 2.96 9.65 15.72
CA ILE A 52 2.29 10.80 15.11
C ILE A 52 0.94 11.09 15.77
N ASN A 53 0.64 12.37 15.89
CA ASN A 53 -0.64 12.84 16.41
C ASN A 53 -1.73 12.77 15.31
N PRO A 54 -3.03 12.83 15.67
CA PRO A 54 -4.11 12.73 14.68
C PRO A 54 -4.11 13.87 13.66
N ALA A 55 -3.69 15.08 14.03
CA ALA A 55 -3.65 16.22 13.12
C ALA A 55 -2.55 16.08 12.06
N THR A 56 -1.37 15.62 12.45
CA THR A 56 -0.24 15.30 11.56
C THR A 56 -0.61 14.16 10.61
N ALA A 57 -1.26 13.10 11.13
CA ALA A 57 -1.74 12.00 10.30
C ALA A 57 -2.71 12.48 9.21
N LEU A 58 -3.67 13.32 9.59
CA LEU A 58 -4.60 13.94 8.67
C LEU A 58 -3.83 14.77 7.65
N HIS A 59 -2.98 15.70 8.09
CA HIS A 59 -2.19 16.56 7.19
C HIS A 59 -1.36 15.79 6.16
N ILE A 60 -0.72 14.68 6.57
CA ILE A 60 0.02 13.80 5.65
C ILE A 60 -0.96 13.21 4.62
N LEU A 61 -2.02 12.55 5.08
CA LEU A 61 -2.96 11.85 4.21
C LEU A 61 -3.73 12.76 3.25
N GLN A 62 -3.94 14.04 3.60
CA GLN A 62 -4.58 15.01 2.70
C GLN A 62 -3.74 15.33 1.46
N ARG A 63 -2.40 15.23 1.57
CA ARG A 63 -1.46 15.53 0.48
C ARG A 63 -1.17 14.32 -0.41
N GLU A 64 -1.55 13.14 0.05
CA GLU A 64 -1.32 11.87 -0.61
C GLU A 64 -2.52 11.48 -1.50
N PRO A 65 -2.32 10.62 -2.51
CA PRO A 65 -3.41 10.16 -3.35
C PRO A 65 -4.43 9.30 -2.58
N PRO A 66 -5.68 9.20 -3.07
CA PRO A 66 -6.66 8.26 -2.53
C PRO A 66 -6.14 6.83 -2.48
N GLY A 67 -6.47 6.11 -1.40
CA GLY A 67 -5.96 4.77 -1.10
C GLY A 67 -4.73 4.76 -0.19
N THR A 68 -4.07 5.91 0.01
CA THR A 68 -2.95 6.01 0.95
C THR A 68 -3.44 5.84 2.38
N PHE A 69 -2.68 5.09 3.18
CA PHE A 69 -3.02 4.81 4.57
C PHE A 69 -1.80 4.88 5.48
N LEU A 70 -2.08 5.01 6.76
CA LEU A 70 -1.10 4.83 7.83
C LEU A 70 -1.80 4.32 9.09
N VAL A 71 -1.04 3.75 10.01
CA VAL A 71 -1.49 3.27 11.31
C VAL A 71 -0.79 4.08 12.38
N ARG A 72 -1.55 4.65 13.31
CA ARG A 72 -1.01 5.43 14.44
C ARG A 72 -1.46 4.88 15.77
N LYS A 73 -0.75 5.21 16.85
CA LYS A 73 -1.20 4.88 18.21
C LYS A 73 -2.08 6.01 18.75
N SER A 74 -3.30 5.68 19.16
CA SER A 74 -4.16 6.64 19.84
C SER A 74 -3.74 6.79 21.29
N ARG A 75 -3.42 8.01 21.72
CA ARG A 75 -3.06 8.31 23.11
C ARG A 75 -4.24 8.13 24.07
N THR A 76 -5.46 8.44 23.61
CA THR A 76 -6.68 8.37 24.42
C THR A 76 -7.15 6.94 24.64
N SER A 77 -7.14 6.13 23.58
CA SER A 77 -7.64 4.75 23.63
C SER A 77 -6.54 3.70 23.89
N LYS A 78 -5.26 4.10 23.83
CA LYS A 78 -4.07 3.21 23.85
C LYS A 78 -4.09 2.10 22.77
N ARG A 79 -4.99 2.20 21.78
CA ARG A 79 -5.15 1.29 20.65
C ARG A 79 -4.55 1.85 19.38
N ASN A 80 -4.23 0.96 18.45
CA ASN A 80 -3.83 1.36 17.11
C ASN A 80 -5.05 1.80 16.30
N VAL A 81 -4.86 2.79 15.43
CA VAL A 81 -5.90 3.38 14.59
C VAL A 81 -5.37 3.43 13.18
N LEU A 82 -6.08 2.79 12.25
CA LEU A 82 -5.86 2.89 10.82
C LEU A 82 -6.48 4.19 10.31
N CYS A 83 -5.73 4.98 9.57
CA CYS A 83 -6.19 6.21 8.90
C CYS A 83 -6.01 6.04 7.40
N VAL A 84 -7.06 6.27 6.60
CA VAL A 84 -7.06 6.05 5.15
C VAL A 84 -7.62 7.27 4.42
N ARG A 85 -6.93 7.72 3.37
CA ARG A 85 -7.42 8.74 2.44
C ARG A 85 -8.37 8.08 1.44
N LEU A 86 -9.61 8.52 1.38
CA LEU A 86 -10.63 7.96 0.47
C LEU A 86 -10.92 8.89 -0.70
N ALA A 87 -11.32 8.36 -1.85
CA ALA A 87 -11.61 9.18 -3.03
C ALA A 87 -12.96 9.91 -2.99
N ASP A 88 -13.53 10.14 -1.80
CA ASP A 88 -14.87 10.71 -1.66
C ASP A 88 -14.98 12.07 -2.36
N ASP A 89 -15.90 12.14 -3.33
CA ASP A 89 -16.17 13.31 -4.17
C ASP A 89 -16.91 14.43 -3.40
N SER A 90 -17.46 14.13 -2.23
CA SER A 90 -18.23 15.10 -1.44
C SER A 90 -17.37 16.06 -0.61
N VAL A 91 -16.17 15.64 -0.19
CA VAL A 91 -15.27 16.46 0.63
C VAL A 91 -13.83 16.33 0.14
N PRO A 92 -13.18 17.44 -0.28
CA PRO A 92 -11.77 17.41 -0.61
C PRO A 92 -11.00 17.00 0.65
N SER A 93 -10.30 15.87 0.57
CA SER A 93 -9.46 15.35 1.66
C SER A 93 -10.16 14.58 2.79
N PHE A 94 -11.26 13.87 2.49
CA PHE A 94 -11.84 12.89 3.40
C PHE A 94 -10.83 11.80 3.83
N VAL A 95 -10.62 11.69 5.15
CA VAL A 95 -9.78 10.68 5.80
C VAL A 95 -10.63 9.92 6.81
N GLN A 96 -10.73 8.60 6.64
CA GLN A 96 -11.48 7.73 7.55
C GLN A 96 -10.54 7.08 8.56
N GLN A 97 -11.05 6.91 9.79
CA GLN A 97 -10.30 6.33 10.90
C GLN A 97 -11.00 5.08 11.43
N PHE A 98 -10.24 4.00 11.63
CA PHE A 98 -10.73 2.74 12.15
C PHE A 98 -9.87 2.28 13.33
N GLY A 99 -10.52 1.90 14.44
CA GLY A 99 -9.82 1.31 15.57
C GLY A 99 -9.38 -0.12 15.26
N ILE A 100 -8.09 -0.40 15.43
CA ILE A 100 -7.53 -1.74 15.30
C ILE A 100 -7.59 -2.41 16.67
N ARG A 101 -8.19 -3.61 16.71
CA ARG A 101 -8.19 -4.49 17.87
C ARG A 101 -7.05 -5.48 17.70
N GLU A 102 -6.10 -5.44 18.63
CA GLU A 102 -5.00 -6.40 18.68
C GLU A 102 -5.40 -7.57 19.59
N GLU A 103 -5.26 -8.78 19.06
CA GLU A 103 -5.42 -10.01 19.82
C GLU A 103 -4.02 -10.59 20.03
N GLN A 104 -3.69 -10.94 21.27
CA GLN A 104 -2.43 -11.64 21.53
C GLN A 104 -2.57 -13.07 21.03
N SER A 105 -1.72 -13.47 20.08
CA SER A 105 -1.58 -14.89 19.77
C SER A 105 -0.87 -15.55 20.95
N SER A 106 -1.62 -16.30 21.75
CA SER A 106 -1.04 -17.24 22.71
C SER A 106 -0.30 -18.32 21.90
N LYS A 107 0.99 -18.10 21.62
CA LYS A 107 1.89 -19.20 21.25
C LYS A 107 2.13 -20.02 22.52
N ASN A 108 1.19 -20.91 22.81
CA ASN A 108 1.47 -22.07 23.64
C ASN A 108 1.99 -23.16 22.70
N SER A 109 3.31 -23.33 22.63
CA SER A 109 3.96 -24.62 22.38
C SER A 109 5.42 -24.58 22.77
#